data_AF-A0A385XI65-F1
#
_entry.id   AF-A0A385XI65-F1
#
_cell.length_a   1.000
_cell.length_b   1.000
_cell.length_c   1.000
_cell.angle_alpha   90.00
_cell.angle_beta   90.00
_cell.angle_gamma   90.00
#
_symmetry.space_group_name_H-M   'P 1'
#
loop_
_entity.id
_entity.type
_entity.pdbx_description
1 polymer ?
#
loop_
_entity_poly.entity_id
_entity_poly.type
_entity_poly.pdbx_seq_one_letter_code
_entity_poly.pdbx_strand_id
1 'polypeptide(L)'
;MATAWRKVKRDNDIKFTIQDLIKIYYGESDYANYDNSACQWNQFLKDFCTDERSNSYSNKLKVASILWKEVRESKNEKVYSKQLLNKYRYKIEEYHK
;
A
#
# COMPACT_ATOMS: atom_id res chain seq x y z
N MET A 1 -9.36 3.60 9.82
CA MET A 1 -10.62 2.82 9.76
C MET A 1 -10.44 1.32 9.94
N ALA A 2 -9.95 0.55 8.96
CA ALA A 2 -9.92 -0.92 9.05
C ALA A 2 -9.11 -1.48 10.24
N THR A 3 -8.00 -0.83 10.62
CA THR A 3 -7.20 -1.23 11.78
C THR A 3 -7.92 -1.03 13.10
N ALA A 4 -8.67 0.07 13.24
CA ALA A 4 -9.51 0.31 14.42
C ALA A 4 -10.56 -0.79 14.55
N TRP A 5 -11.24 -1.14 13.46
CA TRP A 5 -12.23 -2.22 13.46
C TRP A 5 -11.63 -3.59 13.82
N ARG A 6 -10.41 -3.89 13.34
CA ARG A 6 -9.69 -5.12 13.74
C ARG A 6 -9.33 -5.13 15.22
N LYS A 7 -8.99 -3.97 15.81
CA LYS A 7 -8.68 -3.84 17.24
C LYS A 7 -9.93 -4.00 18.10
N VAL A 8 -11.04 -3.34 17.74
CA VAL A 8 -12.34 -3.49 18.41
C VAL A 8 -12.79 -4.94 18.46
N LYS A 9 -12.63 -5.67 17.35
CA LYS A 9 -12.98 -7.09 17.28
C LYS A 9 -12.03 -7.99 18.09
N ARG A 10 -10.75 -7.61 18.20
CA ARG A 10 -9.76 -8.33 19.01
C ARG A 10 -10.02 -8.14 20.50
N ASP A 11 -10.29 -6.91 20.89
CA ASP A 11 -10.40 -6.49 22.29
C ASP A 11 -11.86 -6.61 22.80
N ASN A 12 -12.79 -7.03 21.93
CA ASN A 12 -14.25 -7.09 22.19
C ASN A 12 -14.77 -5.78 22.80
N ASP A 13 -14.33 -4.66 22.25
CA ASP A 13 -14.66 -3.35 22.81
C ASP A 13 -16.10 -2.95 22.46
N ILE A 14 -17.00 -3.25 23.37
CA ILE A 14 -18.44 -2.97 23.28
C ILE A 14 -18.76 -1.48 23.39
N LYS A 15 -17.80 -0.67 23.89
CA LYS A 15 -17.97 0.78 24.05
C LYS A 15 -17.56 1.55 22.81
N PHE A 16 -16.91 0.91 21.84
CA PHE A 16 -16.46 1.55 20.62
C PHE A 16 -17.65 1.96 19.75
N THR A 17 -17.74 3.25 19.43
CA THR A 17 -18.85 3.80 18.64
C THR A 17 -18.43 4.26 17.25
N ILE A 18 -19.41 4.50 16.38
CA ILE A 18 -19.18 5.14 15.07
C ILE A 18 -18.56 6.53 15.24
N GLN A 19 -18.85 7.24 16.33
CA GLN A 19 -18.25 8.54 16.62
C GLN A 19 -16.74 8.43 16.87
N ASP A 20 -16.30 7.38 17.55
CA ASP A 20 -14.87 7.12 17.76
C ASP A 20 -14.18 6.77 16.44
N LEU A 21 -14.88 6.06 15.55
CA LEU A 21 -14.42 5.79 14.19
C LEU A 21 -14.23 7.08 13.37
N ILE A 22 -15.13 8.06 13.52
CA ILE A 22 -15.03 9.39 12.89
C ILE A 22 -13.86 10.19 13.49
N LYS A 23 -13.66 10.17 14.81
CA LYS A 23 -12.51 10.83 15.44
C LYS A 23 -11.17 10.28 14.94
N ILE A 24 -11.09 8.95 14.76
CA ILE A 24 -9.92 8.29 14.16
C ILE A 24 -9.70 8.73 12.70
N TYR A 25 -10.77 8.98 11.94
CA TYR A 25 -10.66 9.47 10.55
C TYR A 25 -10.06 10.87 10.47
N TYR A 26 -10.46 11.76 11.38
CA TYR A 26 -9.93 13.13 11.46
C TYR A 26 -8.60 13.24 12.22
N GLY A 27 -8.08 12.14 12.76
CA GLY A 27 -6.80 12.12 13.50
C GLY A 27 -6.89 12.64 14.94
N GLU A 28 -8.11 12.76 15.49
CA GLU A 28 -8.38 13.28 16.84
C GLU A 28 -8.32 12.19 17.93
N SER A 29 -8.03 10.94 17.54
CA SER A 29 -7.98 9.80 18.45
C SER A 29 -6.84 8.86 18.07
N ASP A 30 -6.05 8.46 19.07
CA ASP A 30 -4.93 7.51 19.00
C ASP A 30 -5.36 6.05 19.29
N TYR A 31 -6.68 5.83 19.43
CA TYR A 31 -7.28 4.53 19.78
C TYR A 31 -6.73 3.36 18.93
N ALA A 32 -6.44 3.61 17.66
CA ALA A 32 -5.67 2.70 16.83
C ALA A 32 -4.64 3.47 16.01
N ASN A 33 -3.37 3.37 16.42
CA ASN A 33 -2.25 3.85 15.63
C ASN A 33 -2.20 3.13 14.28
N TYR A 34 -2.33 3.92 13.22
CA TYR A 34 -2.26 3.44 11.86
C TYR A 34 -0.79 3.27 11.49
N ASP A 35 -0.37 2.04 11.17
CA ASP A 35 0.92 1.83 10.54
C ASP A 35 0.86 2.38 9.12
N ASN A 36 1.36 3.61 8.94
CA ASN A 36 1.45 4.30 7.66
C ASN A 36 2.24 3.49 6.62
N SER A 37 2.99 2.45 7.01
CA SER A 37 3.66 1.54 6.09
C SER A 37 2.67 0.82 5.14
N ALA A 38 1.44 0.54 5.61
CA ALA A 38 0.38 -0.04 4.78
C ALA A 38 -0.16 0.94 3.73
N CYS A 39 -0.03 2.24 3.97
CA CYS A 39 -0.41 3.29 3.03
C CYS A 39 0.61 3.42 1.89
N GLN A 40 1.89 3.19 2.19
CA GLN A 40 2.97 3.32 1.20
C GLN A 40 2.79 2.33 0.03
N TRP A 41 2.33 1.10 0.30
CA TRP A 41 1.99 0.14 -0.76
C TRP A 41 0.81 0.62 -1.61
N ASN A 42 -0.26 1.10 -0.98
CA ASN A 42 -1.44 1.58 -1.71
C ASN A 42 -1.10 2.80 -2.58
N GLN A 43 -0.26 3.69 -2.08
CA GLN A 43 0.24 4.84 -2.83
C GLN A 43 1.12 4.37 -4.00
N PHE A 44 2.07 3.48 -3.76
CA PHE A 44 2.92 2.89 -4.79
C PHE A 44 2.12 2.19 -5.89
N LEU A 45 1.11 1.39 -5.51
CA LEU A 45 0.25 0.68 -6.45
C LEU A 45 -0.61 1.65 -7.26
N LYS A 46 -1.14 2.70 -6.62
CA LYS A 46 -1.89 3.75 -7.30
C LYS A 46 -1.02 4.46 -8.34
N ASP A 47 0.17 4.89 -7.94
CA ASP A 47 1.13 5.57 -8.81
C ASP A 47 1.58 4.66 -9.97
N PHE A 48 1.86 3.38 -9.69
CA PHE A 48 2.17 2.38 -10.71
C PHE A 48 1.02 2.20 -11.71
N CYS A 49 -0.22 2.05 -11.23
CA CYS A 49 -1.39 1.89 -12.08
C CYS A 49 -1.73 3.14 -12.91
N THR A 50 -1.32 4.34 -12.46
CA THR A 50 -1.47 5.58 -13.25
C THR A 50 -0.44 5.71 -14.37
N ASP A 51 0.66 4.96 -14.35
CA ASP A 51 1.65 5.00 -15.41
C ASP A 51 1.18 4.22 -16.64
N GLU A 52 1.24 4.83 -17.83
CA GLU A 52 0.92 4.19 -19.10
C GLU A 52 1.78 2.95 -19.35
N ARG A 53 3.03 2.93 -18.87
CA ARG A 53 3.93 1.77 -18.98
C ARG A 53 3.41 0.57 -18.20
N SER A 54 2.54 0.75 -17.22
CA SER A 54 1.92 -0.37 -16.52
C SER A 54 0.94 -1.14 -17.42
N ASN A 55 0.39 -0.51 -18.47
CA ASN A 55 -0.58 -1.12 -19.37
C ASN A 55 0.02 -2.22 -20.26
N SER A 56 1.34 -2.21 -20.46
CA SER A 56 2.04 -3.23 -21.24
C SER A 56 2.21 -4.57 -20.50
N TYR A 57 1.86 -4.64 -19.20
CA TYR A 57 1.94 -5.88 -18.43
C TYR A 57 0.58 -6.58 -18.34
N SER A 58 0.57 -7.91 -18.48
CA SER A 58 -0.62 -8.75 -18.34
C SER A 58 -1.05 -8.86 -16.88
N ASN A 59 -0.09 -9.12 -15.99
CA ASN A 59 -0.32 -9.28 -14.56
C ASN A 59 0.28 -8.11 -13.76
N LYS A 60 -0.39 -6.95 -13.84
CA LYS A 60 0.04 -5.69 -13.21
C LYS A 60 0.25 -5.80 -11.70
N LEU A 61 -0.65 -6.49 -11.00
CA LEU A 61 -0.55 -6.67 -9.54
C LEU A 61 0.69 -7.47 -9.17
N LYS A 62 1.01 -8.52 -9.95
CA LYS A 62 2.20 -9.34 -9.69
C LYS A 62 3.48 -8.54 -9.94
N VAL A 63 3.55 -7.79 -11.04
CA VAL A 63 4.65 -6.86 -11.33
C VAL A 63 4.82 -5.81 -10.22
N ALA A 64 3.74 -5.17 -9.79
CA ALA A 64 3.78 -4.21 -8.69
C ALA A 64 4.30 -4.84 -7.40
N SER A 65 3.88 -6.08 -7.09
CA SER A 65 4.31 -6.77 -5.87
C SER A 65 5.80 -7.12 -5.87
N ILE A 66 6.34 -7.52 -7.03
CA ILE A 66 7.77 -7.77 -7.23
C ILE A 66 8.55 -6.48 -7.03
N LEU A 67 8.14 -5.39 -7.69
CA LEU A 67 8.81 -4.08 -7.56
C LEU A 67 8.75 -3.55 -6.14
N TRP A 68 7.62 -3.69 -5.46
CA TRP A 68 7.45 -3.25 -4.09
C TRP A 68 8.31 -4.01 -3.10
N LYS A 69 8.49 -5.32 -3.29
CA LYS A 69 9.42 -6.10 -2.46
C LYS A 69 10.83 -5.51 -2.54
N GLU A 70 11.31 -5.23 -3.75
CA GLU A 70 12.64 -4.64 -3.96
C GLU A 70 12.76 -3.24 -3.36
N VAL A 71 11.74 -2.38 -3.54
CA VAL A 71 11.71 -1.03 -2.97
C VAL A 71 11.68 -1.07 -1.45
N ARG A 72 10.90 -1.99 -0.86
CA ARG A 72 10.76 -2.16 0.59
C ARG A 72 12.04 -2.67 1.25
N GLU A 73 12.77 -3.56 0.58
CA GLU A 73 14.06 -4.10 1.04
C GLU A 73 15.20 -3.09 0.83
N SER A 74 15.04 -2.15 -0.12
CA SER A 74 16.00 -1.08 -0.35
C SER A 74 15.90 0.05 0.68
N LYS A 75 17.00 0.79 0.86
CA LYS A 75 17.02 2.04 1.65
C LYS A 75 16.44 3.25 0.90
N ASN A 76 15.96 3.05 -0.34
CA ASN A 76 15.46 4.14 -1.16
C ASN A 76 14.07 4.59 -0.70
N GLU A 77 13.66 5.76 -1.17
CA GLU A 77 12.31 6.25 -0.96
C GLU A 77 11.29 5.22 -1.46
N LYS A 78 10.29 4.93 -0.62
CA LYS A 78 9.25 3.93 -0.89
C LYS A 78 8.16 4.47 -1.81
N VAL A 79 8.60 5.13 -2.88
CA VAL A 79 7.78 5.83 -3.86
C VAL A 79 8.01 5.18 -5.22
N TYR A 80 6.97 5.15 -6.04
CA TYR A 80 7.07 4.65 -7.39
C TYR A 80 7.92 5.60 -8.26
N SER A 81 8.85 5.03 -9.02
CA SER A 81 9.64 5.76 -10.02
C SER A 81 9.74 4.94 -11.29
N LYS A 82 9.65 5.62 -12.43
CA LYS A 82 9.81 5.03 -13.77
C LYS A 82 11.15 4.31 -13.94
N GLN A 83 12.16 4.72 -13.18
CA GLN A 83 13.49 4.08 -13.18
C GLN A 83 13.44 2.65 -12.62
N LEU A 84 12.51 2.34 -11.71
CA LEU A 84 12.36 1.00 -11.14
C LEU A 84 11.97 -0.03 -12.21
N LEU A 85 11.11 0.37 -13.17
CA LEU A 85 10.75 -0.49 -14.30
C LEU A 85 11.98 -0.89 -15.13
N ASN A 86 12.87 0.08 -15.38
CA ASN A 86 14.09 -0.18 -16.14
C ASN A 86 15.08 -1.02 -15.32
N LYS A 87 15.27 -0.69 -14.05
CA LYS A 87 16.22 -1.37 -13.15
C LYS A 87 15.87 -2.85 -12.94
N TYR A 88 14.58 -3.14 -12.80
CA TYR A 88 14.07 -4.48 -12.55
C TYR A 88 13.41 -5.12 -13.77
N ARG A 89 13.69 -4.59 -14.98
CA ARG A 89 13.12 -5.08 -16.23
C ARG A 89 13.27 -6.59 -16.39
N TYR A 90 14.45 -7.12 -16.08
CA TYR A 90 14.76 -8.55 -16.15
C TYR A 90 13.85 -9.44 -15.28
N LYS A 91 13.26 -8.91 -14.19
CA LYS A 91 12.34 -9.67 -13.31
C LYS A 91 10.88 -9.57 -13.75
N ILE A 92 10.53 -8.55 -14.53
CA ILE A 92 9.15 -8.22 -14.90
C ILE A 92 8.85 -8.46 -16.38
N GLU A 93 9.87 -8.72 -17.19
CA GLU A 93 9.78 -8.98 -18.63
C GLU A 93 8.94 -10.22 -18.95
N GLU A 94 8.97 -11.25 -18.10
CA GLU A 94 8.12 -12.44 -18.21
C GLU A 94 6.61 -12.11 -18.17
N TYR A 95 6.24 -10.98 -17.56
CA TYR A 95 4.85 -10.54 -17.42
C TYR A 95 4.46 -9.49 -18.47
N HIS A 96 5.36 -9.16 -19.39
CA HIS A 96 5.08 -8.29 -20.52
C HIS A 96 4.07 -8.96 -21.46
N LYS A 97 3.18 -8.16 -22.05
CA LYS A 97 2.32 -8.58 -23.17
C LYS A 97 3.09 -8.39 -24.49
#